data_AF-A0AAU9QZD7-F1
#
_entry.id   AF-A0AAU9QZD7-F1
#
_cell.length_a   1.000
_cell.length_b   1.000
_cell.length_c   1.000
_cell.angle_alpha   90.00
_cell.angle_beta   90.00
_cell.angle_gamma   90.00
#
_symmetry.space_group_name_H-M   'P 1'
#
loop_
_entity.id
_entity.type
_entity.pdbx_description
1 polymer ?
#
loop_
_entity_poly.entity_id
_entity_poly.type
_entity_poly.pdbx_seq_one_letter_code
_entity_poly.pdbx_strand_id
1 'polypeptide(L)'
;MRKFIWAAGALGLAAAFTATPVKACTTVVDGKKATTDGSTLVARNEDVGAWSKHFYVHQAASNGPTTYVSEDNVFKTSLPKAALRYTSTPDGEQVNGQWIFGENGVSFSDKNEIWYMEIGSGHTWAAVRVPDNKYAVIPNQMVIGKLNLKDSKNYMASTNLVKKVKAWSQRSSWLAM
;
A
#
# COMPACT_ATOMS: atom_id res chain seq x y z
N MET A 1 8.13 68.52 -24.09
CA MET A 1 6.87 67.78 -24.33
C MET A 1 7.15 66.29 -24.17
N ARG A 2 6.26 65.60 -23.44
CA ARG A 2 6.35 64.21 -22.96
C ARG A 2 6.63 63.20 -24.08
N LYS A 3 7.13 62.01 -23.67
CA LYS A 3 6.92 60.63 -24.20
C LYS A 3 8.22 59.96 -24.69
N PHE A 4 8.54 58.68 -24.47
CA PHE A 4 7.87 57.52 -23.85
C PHE A 4 8.97 56.56 -23.37
N ILE A 5 8.82 56.00 -22.17
CA ILE A 5 9.62 54.89 -21.65
C ILE A 5 9.03 53.61 -22.23
N TRP A 6 9.83 52.77 -22.89
CA TRP A 6 9.50 51.36 -23.08
C TRP A 6 10.49 50.54 -22.27
N ALA A 7 10.05 50.13 -21.08
CA ALA A 7 10.67 49.01 -20.39
C ALA A 7 10.42 47.77 -21.25
N ALA A 8 11.49 47.07 -21.62
CA ALA A 8 11.40 45.73 -22.18
C ALA A 8 10.70 44.85 -21.12
N GLY A 9 9.44 44.52 -21.36
CA GLY A 9 8.67 43.64 -20.51
C GLY A 9 9.34 42.27 -20.46
N ALA A 10 9.77 41.87 -19.27
CA ALA A 10 10.18 40.51 -19.01
C ALA A 10 9.02 39.58 -19.38
N LEU A 11 9.23 38.76 -20.41
CA LEU A 11 8.43 37.57 -20.67
C LEU A 11 8.63 36.62 -19.48
N GLY A 12 7.83 36.82 -18.43
CA GLY A 12 7.66 35.83 -17.38
C GLY A 12 7.05 34.59 -18.02
N LEU A 13 7.84 33.54 -18.17
CA LEU A 13 7.32 32.20 -18.38
C LEU A 13 6.46 31.87 -17.16
N ALA A 14 5.16 32.10 -17.25
CA ALA A 14 4.20 31.43 -16.39
C ALA A 14 4.21 29.95 -16.80
N ALA A 15 5.08 29.17 -16.16
CA ALA A 15 4.98 27.72 -16.22
C ALA A 15 3.59 27.37 -15.67
N ALA A 16 2.68 27.01 -16.57
CA ALA A 16 1.38 26.48 -16.20
C ALA A 16 1.64 25.17 -15.44
N PHE A 17 1.60 25.24 -14.11
CA PHE A 17 1.52 24.06 -13.26
C PHE A 17 0.15 23.43 -13.51
N THR A 18 0.07 22.56 -14.51
CA THR A 18 -1.05 21.63 -14.61
C THR A 18 -0.89 20.64 -13.47
N ALA A 19 -1.68 20.79 -12.41
CA ALA A 19 -1.76 19.81 -11.34
C ALA A 19 -2.24 18.48 -11.95
N THR A 20 -1.33 17.53 -12.12
CA THR A 20 -1.69 16.18 -12.50
C THR A 20 -2.38 15.53 -11.30
N PRO A 21 -3.53 14.85 -11.49
CA PRO A 21 -4.14 14.10 -10.40
C PRO A 21 -3.17 12.98 -9.99
N VAL A 22 -2.68 13.04 -8.75
CA VAL A 22 -1.80 12.03 -8.17
C VAL A 22 -2.67 11.01 -7.45
N LYS A 23 -2.48 9.71 -7.74
CA LYS A 23 -3.09 8.64 -6.93
C LYS A 23 -2.19 8.40 -5.71
N ALA A 24 -2.63 8.85 -4.54
CA ALA A 24 -1.78 9.04 -3.36
C ALA A 24 -2.33 8.45 -2.04
N CYS A 25 -2.70 7.17 -2.03
CA CYS A 25 -3.14 6.50 -0.80
C CYS A 25 -2.11 6.56 0.34
N THR A 26 -2.54 6.98 1.52
CA THR A 26 -1.77 7.11 2.74
C THR A 26 -2.36 6.23 3.84
N THR A 27 -1.53 5.48 4.53
CA THR A 27 -1.93 4.68 5.71
C THR A 27 -1.43 5.34 6.99
N VAL A 28 -2.26 5.32 8.02
CA VAL A 28 -1.88 5.64 9.40
C VAL A 28 -2.12 4.41 10.26
N VAL A 29 -1.13 4.06 11.08
CA VAL A 29 -1.22 2.95 12.04
C VAL A 29 -0.80 3.43 13.42
N ASP A 30 -1.60 3.11 14.44
CA ASP A 30 -1.35 3.50 15.83
C ASP A 30 -1.30 2.27 16.73
N GLY A 31 -0.15 2.08 17.40
CA GLY A 31 0.02 1.03 18.38
C GLY A 31 -0.87 1.23 19.61
N LYS A 32 -1.18 0.13 20.31
CA LYS A 32 -2.14 0.13 21.44
C LYS A 32 -1.79 1.01 22.65
N LYS A 33 -0.56 1.52 22.76
CA LYS A 33 -0.14 2.47 23.80
C LYS A 33 0.05 3.89 23.25
N ALA A 34 -0.18 4.09 21.95
CA ALA A 34 -0.22 5.39 21.30
C ALA A 34 -1.66 5.95 21.23
N THR A 35 -2.68 5.10 21.38
CA THR A 35 -4.09 5.48 21.45
C THR A 35 -4.54 5.79 22.88
N THR A 36 -5.59 6.60 23.03
CA THR A 36 -6.09 7.02 24.35
C THR A 36 -6.91 5.95 25.07
N ASP A 37 -7.46 4.98 24.33
CA ASP A 37 -8.33 3.92 24.83
C ASP A 37 -7.68 2.53 24.84
N GLY A 38 -6.44 2.41 24.40
CA GLY A 38 -5.73 1.13 24.34
C GLY A 38 -5.99 0.30 23.08
N SER A 39 -6.74 0.82 22.10
CA SER A 39 -7.03 0.14 20.84
C SER A 39 -5.85 0.16 19.87
N THR A 40 -5.78 -0.82 18.97
CA THR A 40 -4.94 -0.74 17.76
C THR A 40 -5.75 -0.08 16.65
N LEU A 41 -5.16 0.87 15.92
CA LEU A 41 -5.84 1.55 14.81
C LEU A 41 -5.07 1.37 13.51
N VAL A 42 -5.82 1.08 12.44
CA VAL A 42 -5.35 1.09 11.06
C VAL A 42 -6.35 1.92 10.26
N ALA A 43 -5.87 2.99 9.65
CA ALA A 43 -6.65 3.87 8.79
C ALA A 43 -5.93 4.06 7.46
N ARG A 44 -6.70 4.26 6.38
CA ARG A 44 -6.16 4.52 5.05
C ARG A 44 -7.14 5.37 4.25
N ASN A 45 -6.63 6.28 3.44
CA ASN A 45 -7.41 6.90 2.36
C ASN A 45 -7.13 6.18 1.03
N GLU A 46 -8.18 5.96 0.26
CA GLU A 46 -8.10 5.44 -1.11
C GLU A 46 -8.19 6.56 -2.14
N ASP A 47 -7.04 7.06 -2.58
CA ASP A 47 -7.01 8.16 -3.55
C ASP A 47 -7.07 7.61 -4.99
N VAL A 48 -8.27 7.25 -5.44
CA VAL A 48 -8.57 6.83 -6.81
C VAL A 48 -9.92 7.34 -7.32
N GLY A 49 -9.89 8.30 -8.23
CA GLY A 49 -11.09 8.79 -8.93
C GLY A 49 -12.22 9.20 -7.97
N ALA A 50 -13.42 9.37 -8.52
CA ALA A 50 -14.63 9.56 -7.72
C ALA A 50 -15.57 8.37 -7.97
N TRP A 51 -15.15 7.19 -7.53
CA TRP A 51 -15.91 5.94 -7.71
C TRP A 51 -16.84 5.70 -6.52
N SER A 52 -17.97 5.04 -6.77
CA SER A 52 -18.87 4.59 -5.71
C SER A 52 -18.14 3.57 -4.84
N LYS A 53 -18.12 3.82 -3.54
CA LYS A 53 -17.53 2.90 -2.55
C LYS A 53 -18.63 2.04 -1.94
N HIS A 54 -18.33 0.75 -1.78
CA HIS A 54 -19.19 -0.17 -1.04
C HIS A 54 -18.51 -0.55 0.27
N PHE A 55 -19.29 -0.85 1.32
CA PHE A 55 -18.81 -1.60 2.47
C PHE A 55 -19.46 -2.97 2.42
N TYR A 56 -18.67 -4.01 2.18
CA TYR A 56 -19.19 -5.35 1.95
C TYR A 56 -18.61 -6.35 2.94
N VAL A 57 -19.49 -7.18 3.51
CA VAL A 57 -19.13 -8.25 4.44
C VAL A 57 -19.20 -9.60 3.71
N HIS A 58 -18.04 -10.18 3.42
CA HIS A 58 -17.92 -11.53 2.88
C HIS A 58 -18.12 -12.53 4.00
N GLN A 59 -19.19 -13.33 3.92
CA GLN A 59 -19.48 -14.35 4.93
C GLN A 59 -18.48 -15.51 4.84
N ALA A 60 -18.23 -16.16 5.99
CA ALA A 60 -17.48 -17.40 6.01
C ALA A 60 -18.27 -18.49 5.26
N ALA A 61 -17.56 -19.36 4.53
CA ALA A 61 -18.17 -20.44 3.77
C ALA A 61 -17.27 -21.67 3.75
N SER A 62 -17.87 -22.87 3.79
CA SER A 62 -17.15 -24.16 3.74
C SER A 62 -17.32 -24.90 2.40
N ASN A 63 -18.12 -24.35 1.50
CA ASN A 63 -18.51 -24.94 0.21
C ASN A 63 -18.44 -23.92 -0.94
N GLY A 64 -17.52 -22.96 -0.84
CA GLY A 64 -17.30 -21.93 -1.86
C GLY A 64 -16.49 -22.40 -3.07
N PRO A 65 -16.26 -21.50 -4.05
CA PRO A 65 -15.37 -21.77 -5.18
C PRO A 65 -13.97 -22.18 -4.71
N THR A 66 -13.38 -23.19 -5.35
CA THR A 66 -12.02 -23.66 -5.07
C THR A 66 -10.97 -23.08 -6.00
N THR A 67 -11.39 -22.21 -6.93
CA THR A 67 -10.53 -21.55 -7.91
C THR A 67 -10.91 -20.09 -8.01
N TYR A 68 -9.92 -19.21 -7.89
CA TYR A 68 -10.05 -17.79 -8.19
C TYR A 68 -9.49 -17.52 -9.58
N VAL A 69 -10.22 -16.72 -10.36
CA VAL A 69 -9.78 -16.17 -11.64
C VAL A 69 -10.01 -14.67 -11.57
N SER A 70 -8.94 -13.89 -11.72
CA SER A 70 -9.00 -12.43 -11.79
C SER A 70 -9.63 -11.99 -13.10
N GLU A 71 -10.69 -11.18 -13.02
CA GLU A 71 -11.30 -10.56 -14.19
C GLU A 71 -10.38 -9.52 -14.86
N ASP A 72 -9.41 -8.95 -14.13
CA ASP A 72 -8.56 -7.85 -14.61
C ASP A 72 -7.32 -8.33 -15.39
N ASN A 73 -6.64 -9.36 -14.89
CA ASN A 73 -5.30 -9.72 -15.38
C ASN A 73 -5.09 -11.22 -15.61
N VAL A 74 -6.19 -11.97 -15.80
CA VAL A 74 -6.22 -13.42 -16.06
C VAL A 74 -5.47 -14.30 -15.03
N PHE A 75 -5.05 -13.74 -13.90
CA PHE A 75 -4.42 -14.46 -12.81
C PHE A 75 -5.36 -15.56 -12.29
N LYS A 76 -4.82 -16.75 -12.04
CA LYS A 76 -5.59 -17.88 -11.50
C LYS A 76 -4.86 -18.49 -10.32
N THR A 77 -5.60 -18.82 -9.26
CA THR A 77 -5.06 -19.54 -8.11
C THR A 77 -6.12 -20.45 -7.48
N SER A 78 -5.69 -21.48 -6.77
CA SER A 78 -6.59 -22.29 -5.95
C SER A 78 -6.98 -21.54 -4.67
N LEU A 79 -8.23 -21.71 -4.26
CA LEU A 79 -8.77 -21.19 -3.01
C LEU A 79 -8.91 -22.34 -1.99
N PRO A 80 -8.72 -22.06 -0.69
CA PRO A 80 -9.03 -23.02 0.36
C PRO A 80 -10.52 -23.33 0.37
N LYS A 81 -10.88 -24.58 0.70
CA LYS A 81 -12.31 -24.99 0.82
C LYS A 81 -13.06 -24.18 1.88
N ALA A 82 -12.37 -23.81 2.96
CA ALA A 82 -12.89 -22.97 4.01
C ALA A 82 -12.43 -21.51 3.79
N ALA A 83 -13.39 -20.63 3.48
CA ALA A 83 -13.19 -19.19 3.42
C ALA A 83 -13.55 -18.57 4.78
N LEU A 84 -12.67 -17.70 5.28
CA LEU A 84 -12.93 -16.91 6.48
C LEU A 84 -13.84 -15.72 6.14
N ARG A 85 -14.56 -15.22 7.16
CA ARG A 85 -15.31 -13.97 7.05
C ARG A 85 -14.33 -12.80 6.99
N TYR A 86 -14.53 -11.87 6.06
CA TYR A 86 -13.76 -10.63 5.98
C TYR A 86 -14.60 -9.48 5.43
N THR A 87 -14.12 -8.26 5.59
CA THR A 87 -14.74 -7.06 5.02
C THR A 87 -13.87 -6.50 3.91
N SER A 88 -14.50 -5.91 2.90
CA SER A 88 -13.80 -5.19 1.85
C SER A 88 -14.53 -3.90 1.51
N THR A 89 -13.79 -2.92 0.99
CA THR A 89 -14.33 -1.67 0.47
C THR A 89 -14.09 -1.54 -1.03
N PRO A 90 -14.80 -2.32 -1.86
CA PRO A 90 -14.57 -2.34 -3.29
C PRO A 90 -15.17 -1.11 -3.97
N ASP A 91 -14.66 -0.86 -5.18
CA ASP A 91 -15.05 0.25 -6.02
C ASP A 91 -15.90 -0.18 -7.20
N GLY A 92 -16.86 0.68 -7.57
CA GLY A 92 -17.69 0.49 -8.74
C GLY A 92 -18.62 -0.71 -8.58
N GLU A 93 -18.99 -1.34 -9.69
CA GLU A 93 -19.91 -2.49 -9.71
C GLU A 93 -19.16 -3.81 -9.86
N GLN A 94 -19.86 -4.91 -9.54
CA GLN A 94 -19.36 -6.24 -9.80
C GLN A 94 -19.39 -6.57 -11.30
N VAL A 95 -18.40 -7.34 -11.75
CA VAL A 95 -18.40 -7.98 -13.06
C VAL A 95 -18.33 -9.48 -12.83
N ASN A 96 -19.25 -10.23 -13.41
CA ASN A 96 -19.37 -11.68 -13.21
C ASN A 96 -19.44 -12.10 -11.72
N GLY A 97 -20.01 -11.23 -10.87
CA GLY A 97 -20.12 -11.46 -9.43
C GLY A 97 -18.83 -11.21 -8.64
N GLN A 98 -17.78 -10.66 -9.27
CA GLN A 98 -16.52 -10.28 -8.63
C GLN A 98 -16.38 -8.76 -8.52
N TRP A 99 -15.89 -8.29 -7.39
CA TRP A 99 -15.42 -6.92 -7.25
C TRP A 99 -14.02 -6.80 -7.88
N ILE A 100 -13.88 -5.98 -8.92
CA ILE A 100 -12.63 -5.91 -9.70
C ILE A 100 -11.63 -4.91 -9.10
N PHE A 101 -12.11 -3.83 -8.47
CA PHE A 101 -11.26 -2.75 -7.98
C PHE A 101 -11.44 -2.50 -6.47
N GLY A 102 -10.37 -2.05 -5.82
CA GLY A 102 -10.37 -1.62 -4.43
C GLY A 102 -8.96 -1.35 -3.90
N GLU A 103 -8.90 -1.14 -2.59
CA GLU A 103 -7.69 -0.74 -1.87
C GLU A 103 -6.49 -1.66 -2.12
N ASN A 104 -5.34 -1.03 -2.43
CA ASN A 104 -4.04 -1.70 -2.48
C ASN A 104 -3.22 -1.31 -1.26
N GLY A 105 -3.02 -2.24 -0.32
CA GLY A 105 -2.20 -2.06 0.87
C GLY A 105 -2.40 -3.21 1.85
N VAL A 106 -1.33 -3.69 2.49
CA VAL A 106 -1.41 -4.84 3.40
C VAL A 106 -0.96 -4.43 4.80
N SER A 107 -1.94 -4.30 5.70
CA SER A 107 -1.72 -4.11 7.13
C SER A 107 -2.51 -5.15 7.90
N PHE A 108 -1.88 -5.78 8.88
CA PHE A 108 -2.52 -6.76 9.75
C PHE A 108 -2.66 -6.14 11.14
N SER A 109 -3.83 -6.28 11.75
CA SER A 109 -4.05 -5.80 13.11
C SER A 109 -4.93 -6.77 13.89
N ASP A 110 -4.57 -6.99 15.14
CA ASP A 110 -5.42 -7.58 16.15
C ASP A 110 -5.44 -6.69 17.40
N LYS A 111 -6.10 -7.15 18.47
CA LYS A 111 -6.20 -6.41 19.74
C LYS A 111 -4.84 -6.12 20.42
N ASN A 112 -3.77 -6.80 20.01
CA ASN A 112 -2.46 -6.75 20.67
C ASN A 112 -1.43 -6.00 19.82
N GLU A 113 -1.45 -6.14 18.50
CA GLU A 113 -0.39 -5.65 17.63
C GLU A 113 -0.84 -5.32 16.21
N ILE A 114 0.03 -4.56 15.53
CA ILE A 114 -0.11 -4.21 14.12
C ILE A 114 1.18 -4.63 13.41
N TRP A 115 1.04 -5.28 12.26
CA TRP A 115 2.13 -5.59 11.35
C TRP A 115 1.91 -4.86 10.03
N TYR A 116 2.92 -4.07 9.63
CA TYR A 116 2.95 -3.42 8.32
C TYR A 116 3.85 -4.21 7.39
N MET A 117 3.34 -4.57 6.20
CA MET A 117 4.04 -5.41 5.23
C MET A 117 4.21 -4.67 3.90
N GLU A 118 5.44 -4.72 3.37
CA GLU A 118 5.76 -4.25 2.03
C GLU A 118 6.14 -5.43 1.13
N ILE A 119 5.56 -5.46 -0.07
CA ILE A 119 5.91 -6.41 -1.13
C ILE A 119 6.92 -5.73 -2.05
N GLY A 120 8.20 -6.03 -1.88
CA GLY A 120 9.28 -5.41 -2.66
C GLY A 120 9.46 -5.97 -4.08
N SER A 121 8.96 -7.17 -4.36
CA SER A 121 8.85 -7.74 -5.72
C SER A 121 7.90 -8.93 -5.70
N GLY A 122 7.61 -9.55 -6.86
CA GLY A 122 6.63 -10.63 -6.97
C GLY A 122 6.81 -11.83 -6.02
N HIS A 123 8.00 -12.03 -5.42
CA HIS A 123 8.23 -13.12 -4.45
C HIS A 123 9.06 -12.69 -3.24
N THR A 124 9.18 -11.38 -2.98
CA THR A 124 9.92 -10.87 -1.81
C THR A 124 9.10 -9.85 -1.06
N TRP A 125 9.14 -9.96 0.25
CA TRP A 125 8.41 -9.10 1.15
C TRP A 125 9.18 -8.95 2.47
N ALA A 126 8.89 -7.88 3.18
CA ALA A 126 9.30 -7.65 4.55
C ALA A 126 8.12 -7.08 5.35
N ALA A 127 8.08 -7.39 6.65
CA ALA A 127 7.08 -6.87 7.55
C ALA A 127 7.73 -6.44 8.86
N VAL A 128 7.23 -5.32 9.41
CA VAL A 128 7.67 -4.76 10.69
C VAL A 128 6.48 -4.62 11.61
N ARG A 129 6.65 -5.06 12.85
CA ARG A 129 5.68 -4.82 13.92
C ARG A 129 5.73 -3.36 14.33
N VAL A 130 4.60 -2.69 14.32
CA VAL A 130 4.49 -1.33 14.87
C VAL A 130 4.63 -1.42 16.39
N PRO A 131 5.62 -0.75 17.02
CA PRO A 131 5.76 -0.79 18.47
C PRO A 131 4.51 -0.25 19.16
N ASP A 132 4.15 -0.82 20.33
CA ASP A 132 2.91 -0.47 21.03
C ASP A 132 2.75 1.03 21.27
N ASN A 133 3.84 1.74 21.59
CA ASN A 133 3.83 3.17 21.94
C ASN A 133 4.21 4.08 20.77
N LYS A 134 4.03 3.62 19.54
CA LYS A 134 4.40 4.36 18.32
C LYS A 134 3.26 4.35 17.33
N TYR A 135 3.35 5.28 16.38
CA TYR A 135 2.51 5.33 15.20
C TYR A 135 3.40 5.45 13.96
N ALA A 136 2.84 5.18 12.79
CA ALA A 136 3.49 5.44 11.51
C ALA A 136 2.51 6.07 10.51
N VAL A 137 3.04 6.97 9.69
CA VAL A 137 2.37 7.53 8.51
C VAL A 137 3.09 7.01 7.29
N ILE A 138 2.36 6.33 6.42
CA ILE A 138 2.88 5.50 5.33
C ILE A 138 2.33 6.06 4.02
N PRO A 139 3.11 6.86 3.28
CA PRO A 139 2.73 7.37 1.96
C PRO A 139 2.87 6.27 0.88
N ASN A 140 2.72 6.65 -0.40
CA ASN A 140 2.90 5.76 -1.56
C ASN A 140 4.36 5.44 -1.88
N GLN A 141 5.15 5.13 -0.87
CA GLN A 141 6.56 4.77 -1.00
C GLN A 141 6.91 3.67 0.01
N MET A 142 7.92 2.88 -0.31
CA MET A 142 8.50 1.97 0.68
C MET A 142 9.16 2.78 1.80
N VAL A 143 8.73 2.54 3.02
CA VAL A 143 9.16 3.22 4.25
C VAL A 143 9.80 2.28 5.26
N ILE A 144 9.69 0.96 5.09
CA ILE A 144 10.46 0.01 5.89
C ILE A 144 11.95 0.25 5.63
N GLY A 145 12.61 0.87 6.61
CA GLY A 145 14.03 1.15 6.58
C GLY A 145 14.87 -0.06 7.00
N LYS A 146 15.58 0.07 8.13
CA LYS A 146 16.50 -0.95 8.59
C LYS A 146 15.77 -2.17 9.16
N LEU A 147 16.02 -3.34 8.59
CA LEU A 147 15.52 -4.62 9.07
C LEU A 147 16.51 -5.29 10.02
N ASN A 148 16.04 -5.71 11.20
CA ASN A 148 16.78 -6.59 12.09
C ASN A 148 16.20 -8.01 12.06
N LEU A 149 16.62 -8.82 11.10
CA LEU A 149 16.08 -10.18 10.91
C LEU A 149 16.49 -11.17 12.02
N LYS A 150 17.34 -10.77 12.97
CA LYS A 150 17.61 -11.57 14.18
C LYS A 150 16.50 -11.40 15.24
N ASP A 151 15.68 -10.36 15.12
CA ASP A 151 14.58 -10.07 16.03
C ASP A 151 13.24 -10.46 15.38
N SER A 152 12.92 -11.75 15.45
CA SER A 152 11.68 -12.30 14.90
C SER A 152 10.42 -11.80 15.60
N LYS A 153 10.54 -11.13 16.76
CA LYS A 153 9.39 -10.53 17.46
C LYS A 153 8.92 -9.25 16.80
N ASN A 154 9.80 -8.54 16.10
CA ASN A 154 9.47 -7.26 15.48
C ASN A 154 9.68 -7.23 13.97
N TYR A 155 10.34 -8.23 13.39
CA TYR A 155 10.67 -8.28 11.96
C TYR A 155 10.41 -9.65 11.36
N MET A 156 9.77 -9.65 10.18
CA MET A 156 9.61 -10.83 9.34
C MET A 156 9.99 -10.49 7.89
N ALA A 157 10.45 -11.47 7.12
CA ALA A 157 10.77 -11.28 5.71
C ALA A 157 10.75 -12.62 4.96
N SER A 158 10.65 -12.56 3.63
CA SER A 158 10.83 -13.74 2.80
C SER A 158 12.24 -14.33 2.98
N THR A 159 12.35 -15.65 3.03
CA THR A 159 13.62 -16.37 3.32
C THR A 159 14.74 -16.06 2.31
N ASN A 160 14.36 -15.70 1.08
CA ASN A 160 15.27 -15.35 -0.01
C ASN A 160 15.61 -13.85 -0.09
N LEU A 161 15.06 -12.98 0.77
CA LEU A 161 15.20 -11.52 0.67
C LEU A 161 16.67 -11.10 0.66
N VAL A 162 17.45 -11.51 1.66
CA VAL A 162 18.88 -11.15 1.79
C VAL A 162 19.69 -11.62 0.58
N LYS A 163 19.42 -12.83 0.10
CA LYS A 163 20.08 -13.38 -1.09
C LYS A 163 19.79 -12.53 -2.32
N LYS A 164 18.53 -12.13 -2.54
CA LYS A 164 18.15 -11.28 -3.67
C LYS A 164 18.77 -9.89 -3.59
N VAL A 165 18.76 -9.25 -2.42
CA VAL A 165 19.36 -7.92 -2.22
C VAL A 165 20.86 -7.93 -2.52
N LYS A 166 21.60 -8.93 -2.02
CA LYS A 166 23.03 -9.09 -2.31
C LYS A 166 23.30 -9.30 -3.80
N ALA A 167 22.53 -10.17 -4.45
CA ALA A 167 22.67 -10.41 -5.88
C ALA A 167 22.37 -9.15 -6.71
N TRP A 168 21.38 -8.35 -6.30
CA TRP A 168 21.08 -7.06 -6.94
C TRP A 168 22.20 -6.05 -6.76
N SER A 169 22.69 -5.86 -5.53
CA SER A 169 23.78 -4.94 -5.22
C SER A 169 25.06 -5.25 -6.02
N GLN A 170 25.37 -6.53 -6.22
CA GLN A 170 26.50 -6.99 -7.02
C GLN A 170 26.30 -6.84 -8.54
N ARG A 171 25.05 -6.78 -9.02
CA ARG A 171 24.74 -6.54 -10.44
C ARG A 171 24.74 -5.05 -10.75
N SER A 172 24.25 -4.21 -9.85
CA SER A 172 24.22 -2.75 -10.03
C SER A 172 25.61 -2.11 -10.07
N SER A 173 26.64 -2.77 -9.53
CA SER A 173 28.04 -2.29 -9.65
C SER A 173 28.61 -2.40 -11.07
N TRP A 174 27.92 -3.07 -12.01
CA TRP A 174 28.30 -3.13 -13.43
C TRP A 174 27.67 -2.02 -14.29
N LEU A 175 26.72 -1.24 -13.75
CA LEU A 175 26.07 -0.11 -14.43
C LEU A 175 26.63 1.25 -14.01
N ALA A 176 27.69 1.26 -13.19
CA ALA A 176 28.38 2.46 -12.72
C ALA A 176 29.79 2.63 -13.34
N MET A 177 30.07 1.94 -14.45
CA MET A 177 31.26 2.15 -15.30
C MET A 177 30.86 2.70 -16.66
#